data_AF-A0A944BKA8-F1
#
_entry.id   AF-A0A944BKA8-F1
#
_cell.length_a   1.000
_cell.length_b   1.000
_cell.length_c   1.000
_cell.angle_alpha   90.00
_cell.angle_beta   90.00
_cell.angle_gamma   90.00
#
_symmetry.space_group_name_H-M   'P 1'
#
loop_
_entity.id
_entity.type
_entity.pdbx_description
1 polymer ?
#
loop_
_entity_poly.entity_id
_entity_poly.type
_entity_poly.pdbx_seq_one_letter_code
_entity_poly.pdbx_strand_id
1 'polypeptide(L)'
;MSEFANIILTPIQKRAFLKIAMELVKIDNLFHCNEVNVLSLLEKEFDIQADDVEMIHYISLSQAIAVLKQLDREIIARIVAVFENIVCTDNDIDIKENILLTAIRMALLPEFSSWSTIISIDDANSDCSTSQLAFVEKTYDANAHDFFDNDYERLFLENELAKAGIKLFYLPSEIKKIESFWTNVETANHNSLALKHSLQFITPIDKRVDIKDAILNFENINLTSFYNTLLLRYKIVPDKIEYNTFFLLKIKSGDLLNDFGNLYTNSDFLVISLDKDVKKRISAFLSLMVKPDLSISVDGYYKFLYEYLSEKCKMLGEMEIGKNNQLFFKNINREQVVFKSFPQSCTLYFLILKYGKSGVASNLFNDAYDFLQNIDASLYQSQGVFDMNLLLSDLENRNCKQAILLHNIIVIYSALSTKDIYSDKFLDYIKQIIKHRSSLKSYINSAFDELNEGGICDSFKINYDSEYKTYNINADISLFKKWEKESCIPLIDSDLWKRLK
;
A
#
# COMPACT_ATOMS: atom_id res chain seq x y z
N MET A 1 28.10 -10.16 19.10
CA MET A 1 28.67 -10.93 20.24
C MET A 1 29.88 -10.22 20.90
N SER A 2 29.97 -8.88 20.91
CA SER A 2 31.00 -8.12 21.65
C SER A 2 30.44 -6.90 22.42
N GLU A 3 29.13 -6.69 22.42
CA GLU A 3 28.49 -5.48 23.00
C GLU A 3 28.04 -5.65 24.46
N PHE A 4 27.95 -6.90 24.93
CA PHE A 4 27.47 -7.27 26.26
C PHE A 4 28.53 -7.15 27.37
N ALA A 5 29.82 -7.08 27.02
CA ALA A 5 30.89 -6.98 27.99
C ALA A 5 30.89 -5.60 28.67
N ASN A 6 30.83 -5.56 30.02
CA ASN A 6 30.91 -4.38 30.90
C ASN A 6 29.61 -3.64 31.25
N ILE A 7 28.46 -4.30 31.43
CA ILE A 7 27.32 -3.69 32.11
C ILE A 7 27.18 -4.32 33.50
N ILE A 8 27.50 -3.56 34.55
CA ILE A 8 27.36 -4.02 35.94
C ILE A 8 26.04 -3.45 36.49
N LEU A 9 25.07 -4.33 36.77
CA LEU A 9 23.77 -3.98 37.31
C LEU A 9 23.62 -4.50 38.75
N THR A 10 22.98 -3.71 39.60
CA THR A 10 22.51 -4.18 40.92
C THR A 10 21.42 -5.24 40.77
N PRO A 11 21.14 -6.07 41.78
CA PRO A 11 20.08 -7.09 41.71
C PRO A 11 18.71 -6.54 41.30
N ILE A 12 18.34 -5.35 41.79
CA ILE A 12 17.07 -4.68 41.43
C ILE A 12 17.07 -4.26 39.95
N GLN A 13 18.19 -3.77 39.43
CA GLN A 13 18.33 -3.40 38.03
C GLN A 13 18.38 -4.63 37.10
N LYS A 14 19.00 -5.73 37.54
CA LYS A 14 18.98 -7.01 36.82
C LYS A 14 17.54 -7.53 36.67
N ARG A 15 16.75 -7.48 37.75
CA ARG A 15 15.32 -7.86 37.72
C ARG A 15 14.51 -6.97 36.79
N ALA A 16 14.73 -5.65 36.84
CA ALA A 16 14.05 -4.71 35.95
C ALA A 16 14.42 -4.93 34.48
N PHE A 17 15.69 -5.19 34.19
CA PHE A 17 16.18 -5.54 32.86
C PHE A 17 15.55 -6.84 32.34
N LEU A 18 15.59 -7.91 33.15
CA LEU A 18 15.05 -9.21 32.76
C LEU A 18 13.52 -9.19 32.65
N LYS A 19 12.82 -8.38 33.46
CA LYS A 19 11.40 -8.10 33.27
C LYS A 19 11.13 -7.59 31.87
N ILE A 20 11.82 -6.54 31.45
CA ILE A 20 11.59 -5.95 30.12
C ILE A 20 11.95 -6.93 29.00
N ALA A 21 13.08 -7.63 29.12
CA ALA A 21 13.50 -8.63 28.13
C ALA A 21 12.47 -9.77 27.99
N MET A 22 11.97 -10.30 29.11
CA MET A 22 10.98 -11.36 29.11
C MET A 22 9.63 -10.88 28.55
N GLU A 23 9.26 -9.63 28.81
CA GLU A 23 8.02 -9.05 28.31
C GLU A 23 8.07 -8.72 26.81
N LEU A 24 9.27 -8.49 26.25
CA LEU A 24 9.46 -8.38 24.80
C LEU A 24 9.21 -9.73 24.12
N VAL A 25 9.83 -10.79 24.63
CA VAL A 25 9.70 -12.17 24.08
C VAL A 25 8.29 -12.75 24.26
N LYS A 26 7.53 -12.33 25.27
CA LYS A 26 6.21 -12.92 25.57
C LYS A 26 5.03 -12.24 24.87
N ILE A 27 5.25 -11.14 24.14
CA ILE A 27 4.15 -10.25 23.77
C ILE A 27 3.20 -10.80 22.70
N ASP A 28 3.68 -11.70 21.86
CA ASP A 28 2.93 -12.38 20.81
C ASP A 28 2.28 -13.69 21.30
N ASN A 29 2.58 -14.11 22.53
CA ASN A 29 2.22 -15.40 23.15
C ASN A 29 2.73 -16.64 22.39
N LEU A 30 3.75 -16.49 21.53
CA LEU A 30 4.42 -17.58 20.84
C LEU A 30 5.88 -17.61 21.34
N PHE A 31 6.36 -18.79 21.74
CA PHE A 31 7.74 -18.91 22.19
C PHE A 31 8.60 -19.46 21.05
N HIS A 32 9.48 -18.65 20.48
CA HIS A 32 10.46 -19.15 19.51
C HIS A 32 11.70 -19.71 20.21
N CYS A 33 12.20 -20.85 19.74
CA CYS A 33 13.37 -21.50 20.34
C CYS A 33 14.63 -20.60 20.33
N ASN A 34 14.71 -19.66 19.38
CA ASN A 34 15.82 -18.71 19.28
C ASN A 34 15.77 -17.66 20.39
N GLU A 35 14.59 -17.13 20.71
CA GLU A 35 14.39 -16.13 21.76
C GLU A 35 14.67 -16.71 23.16
N VAL A 36 14.27 -17.96 23.40
CA VAL A 36 14.57 -18.69 24.64
C VAL A 36 16.08 -18.89 24.80
N ASN A 37 16.79 -19.14 23.69
CA ASN A 37 18.26 -19.23 23.71
C ASN A 37 18.90 -17.86 24.01
N VAL A 38 18.36 -16.77 23.48
CA VAL A 38 18.82 -15.40 23.78
C VAL A 38 18.61 -15.05 25.25
N LEU A 39 17.44 -15.36 25.82
CA LEU A 39 17.19 -15.18 27.26
C LEU A 39 18.17 -15.99 28.11
N SER A 40 18.41 -17.25 27.75
CA SER A 40 19.37 -18.13 28.44
C SER A 40 20.82 -17.62 28.35
N LEU A 41 21.18 -16.92 27.27
CA LEU A 41 22.48 -16.27 27.11
C LEU A 41 22.57 -15.01 27.97
N LEU A 42 21.52 -14.18 28.00
CA LEU A 42 21.45 -12.99 28.84
C LEU A 42 21.52 -13.33 30.34
N GLU A 43 20.85 -14.39 30.78
CA GLU A 43 20.94 -14.88 32.16
C GLU A 43 22.39 -15.21 32.56
N LYS A 44 23.15 -15.83 31.64
CA LYS A 44 24.56 -16.18 31.85
C LYS A 44 25.48 -14.96 31.80
N GLU A 45 25.23 -14.02 30.88
CA GLU A 45 26.08 -12.84 30.71
C GLU A 45 25.91 -11.81 31.83
N PHE A 46 24.69 -11.67 32.38
CA PHE A 46 24.40 -10.74 33.47
C PHE A 46 24.48 -11.37 34.87
N ASP A 47 24.88 -12.65 34.98
CA ASP A 47 24.94 -13.40 36.24
C ASP A 47 23.63 -13.28 37.04
N ILE A 48 22.52 -13.65 36.41
CA ILE A 48 21.17 -13.58 36.99
C ILE A 48 20.93 -14.84 37.81
N GLN A 49 20.58 -14.68 39.08
CA GLN A 49 20.29 -15.80 39.99
C GLN A 49 18.85 -16.30 39.80
N ALA A 50 18.56 -17.55 40.16
CA ALA A 50 17.21 -18.12 40.06
C ALA A 50 16.16 -17.30 40.84
N ASP A 51 16.54 -16.78 42.01
CA ASP A 51 15.69 -15.91 42.84
C ASP A 51 15.34 -14.60 42.10
N ASP A 52 16.24 -14.07 41.27
CA ASP A 52 15.98 -12.87 40.49
C ASP A 52 14.98 -13.14 39.36
N VAL A 53 14.95 -14.36 38.81
CA VAL A 53 13.98 -14.78 37.78
C VAL A 53 12.57 -14.89 38.37
N GLU A 54 12.43 -15.46 39.56
CA GLU A 54 11.13 -15.62 40.24
C GLU A 54 10.54 -14.25 40.64
N MET A 55 11.38 -13.31 41.09
CA MET A 55 10.93 -11.99 41.54
C MET A 55 10.42 -11.07 40.43
N ILE A 56 10.63 -11.41 39.16
CA ILE A 56 10.15 -10.63 38.00
C ILE A 56 8.63 -10.61 37.91
N HIS A 57 7.96 -11.65 38.41
CA HIS A 57 6.49 -11.73 38.38
C HIS A 57 5.81 -10.74 39.35
N TYR A 58 6.57 -10.12 40.26
CA TYR A 58 6.09 -9.16 41.25
C TYR A 58 6.34 -7.69 40.84
N ILE A 59 7.06 -7.45 39.73
CA ILE A 59 7.43 -6.11 39.27
C ILE A 59 6.60 -5.77 38.04
N SER A 60 5.96 -4.59 38.04
CA SER A 60 5.26 -4.06 36.86
C SER A 60 6.21 -3.43 35.84
N LEU A 61 5.76 -3.27 34.59
CA LEU A 61 6.59 -2.67 33.54
C LEU A 61 6.99 -1.22 33.89
N SER A 62 6.07 -0.42 34.43
CA SER A 62 6.35 0.96 34.85
C SER A 62 7.40 1.04 35.97
N GLN A 63 7.36 0.13 36.94
CA GLN A 63 8.37 0.04 38.00
C GLN A 63 9.73 -0.37 37.46
N ALA A 64 9.79 -1.34 36.55
CA ALA A 64 11.03 -1.76 35.92
C ALA A 64 11.69 -0.58 35.15
N ILE A 65 10.90 0.18 34.41
CA ILE A 65 11.37 1.36 33.69
C ILE A 65 11.84 2.46 34.64
N ALA A 66 11.12 2.70 35.75
CA ALA A 66 11.52 3.67 36.75
C ALA A 66 12.89 3.36 37.38
N VAL A 67 13.19 2.07 37.60
CA VAL A 67 14.51 1.61 38.09
C VAL A 67 15.59 1.84 37.05
N LEU A 68 15.35 1.48 35.78
CA LEU A 68 16.35 1.63 34.71
C LEU A 68 16.59 3.10 34.33
N LYS A 69 15.60 3.98 34.50
CA LYS A 69 15.72 5.43 34.24
C LYS A 69 16.72 6.13 35.17
N GLN A 70 17.08 5.52 36.29
CA GLN A 70 18.09 6.03 37.24
C GLN A 70 19.53 5.74 36.82
N LEU A 71 19.74 4.96 35.76
CA LEU A 71 21.07 4.61 35.25
C LEU A 71 21.69 5.74 34.43
N ASP A 72 23.01 5.64 34.21
CA ASP A 72 23.73 6.56 33.34
C ASP A 72 23.27 6.44 31.88
N ARG A 73 23.29 7.55 31.15
CA ARG A 73 22.80 7.64 29.76
C ARG A 73 23.47 6.62 28.83
N GLU A 74 24.76 6.39 29.00
CA GLU A 74 25.52 5.42 28.22
C GLU A 74 25.07 3.98 28.49
N ILE A 75 24.76 3.67 29.75
CA ILE A 75 24.26 2.35 30.16
C ILE A 75 22.85 2.15 29.61
N ILE A 76 21.99 3.17 29.67
CA ILE A 76 20.64 3.13 29.11
C ILE A 76 20.68 2.87 27.60
N ALA A 77 21.53 3.58 26.85
CA ALA A 77 21.65 3.38 25.40
C ALA A 77 22.09 1.95 25.05
N ARG A 78 23.03 1.38 25.81
CA ARG A 78 23.47 -0.01 25.65
C ARG A 78 22.35 -1.00 25.98
N ILE A 79 21.60 -0.78 27.05
CA ILE A 79 20.44 -1.62 27.43
C ILE A 79 19.37 -1.59 26.33
N VAL A 80 19.07 -0.43 25.76
CA VAL A 80 18.13 -0.30 24.64
C VAL A 80 18.63 -1.06 23.41
N ALA A 81 19.92 -0.96 23.07
CA ALA A 81 20.50 -1.74 21.96
C ALA A 81 20.42 -3.25 22.20
N VAL A 82 20.52 -3.71 23.45
CA VAL A 82 20.28 -5.12 23.79
C VAL A 82 18.83 -5.51 23.53
N PHE A 83 17.86 -4.70 23.93
CA PHE A 83 16.44 -4.98 23.63
C PHE A 83 16.15 -5.00 22.13
N GLU A 84 16.79 -4.14 21.35
CA GLU A 84 16.69 -4.15 19.89
C GLU A 84 17.21 -5.45 19.29
N ASN A 85 18.37 -5.92 19.77
CA ASN A 85 18.93 -7.20 19.32
C ASN A 85 18.03 -8.38 19.68
N ILE A 86 17.32 -8.35 20.83
CA ILE A 86 16.36 -9.40 21.21
C ILE A 86 15.20 -9.44 20.23
N VAL A 87 14.61 -8.30 19.90
CA VAL A 87 13.44 -8.23 19.00
C VAL A 87 13.82 -8.54 17.54
N CYS A 88 15.05 -8.22 17.13
CA CYS A 88 15.51 -8.48 15.77
C CYS A 88 16.03 -9.91 15.53
N THR A 89 15.96 -10.84 16.51
CA THR A 89 16.60 -12.16 16.34
C THR A 89 15.96 -13.03 15.27
N ASP A 90 14.65 -12.88 15.03
CA ASP A 90 13.92 -13.69 14.05
C ASP A 90 13.70 -12.97 12.70
N ASN A 91 14.40 -11.84 12.47
CA ASN A 91 14.34 -10.98 11.26
C ASN A 91 12.96 -10.39 10.90
N ASP A 92 11.89 -10.83 11.54
CA ASP A 92 10.53 -10.30 11.42
C ASP A 92 10.09 -9.74 12.78
N ILE A 93 9.75 -8.46 12.85
CA ILE A 93 9.29 -7.81 14.08
C ILE A 93 7.76 -7.70 14.03
N ASP A 94 7.06 -8.30 15.00
CA ASP A 94 5.61 -8.15 15.09
C ASP A 94 5.20 -6.73 15.50
N ILE A 95 3.99 -6.33 15.12
CA ILE A 95 3.41 -5.03 15.47
C ILE A 95 3.41 -4.82 16.98
N LYS A 96 3.13 -5.86 17.78
CA LYS A 96 3.08 -5.74 19.24
C LYS A 96 4.48 -5.53 19.83
N GLU A 97 5.48 -6.26 19.36
CA GLU A 97 6.88 -6.11 19.77
C GLU A 97 7.40 -4.73 19.44
N ASN A 98 7.07 -4.23 18.25
CA ASN A 98 7.43 -2.89 17.80
C ASN A 98 6.81 -1.80 18.68
N ILE A 99 5.53 -1.94 19.06
CA ILE A 99 4.84 -1.03 19.98
C ILE A 99 5.53 -1.03 21.35
N LEU A 100 5.85 -2.21 21.90
CA LEU A 100 6.50 -2.34 23.20
C LEU A 100 7.93 -1.78 23.17
N LEU A 101 8.72 -2.12 22.17
CA LEU A 101 10.09 -1.61 21.99
C LEU A 101 10.08 -0.09 21.85
N THR A 102 9.15 0.47 21.09
CA THR A 102 9.00 1.93 20.94
C THR A 102 8.61 2.59 22.25
N ALA A 103 7.67 1.99 23.00
CA ALA A 103 7.27 2.49 24.30
C ALA A 103 8.44 2.50 25.30
N ILE A 104 9.27 1.45 25.29
CA ILE A 104 10.49 1.34 26.11
C ILE A 104 11.51 2.42 25.71
N ARG A 105 11.78 2.58 24.40
CA ARG A 105 12.69 3.62 23.86
C ARG A 105 12.24 5.01 24.32
N MET A 106 10.96 5.32 24.18
CA MET A 106 10.40 6.60 24.60
C MET A 106 10.51 6.83 26.11
N ALA A 107 10.29 5.80 26.92
CA ALA A 107 10.33 5.95 28.38
C ALA A 107 11.76 6.04 28.95
N LEU A 108 12.72 5.33 28.35
CA LEU A 108 14.10 5.23 28.84
C LEU A 108 15.05 6.26 28.23
N LEU A 109 14.94 6.59 26.93
CA LEU A 109 15.91 7.47 26.30
C LEU A 109 15.76 8.91 26.82
N PRO A 110 16.87 9.59 27.19
CA PRO A 110 16.83 10.93 27.78
C PRO A 110 16.10 11.97 26.92
N GLU A 111 16.19 11.83 25.59
CA GLU A 111 15.57 12.71 24.58
C GLU A 111 14.04 12.72 24.64
N PHE A 112 13.44 11.60 25.05
CA PHE A 112 11.99 11.38 25.05
C PHE A 112 11.40 11.34 26.47
N SER A 113 12.19 10.88 27.43
CA SER A 113 11.78 10.64 28.83
C SER A 113 11.23 11.87 29.60
N SER A 114 11.36 13.07 29.03
CA SER A 114 10.81 14.32 29.56
C SER A 114 9.36 14.58 29.14
N TRP A 115 8.86 13.88 28.12
CA TRP A 115 7.52 14.05 27.56
C TRP A 115 6.81 12.73 27.24
N SER A 116 7.35 11.61 27.70
CA SER A 116 6.68 10.30 27.64
C SER A 116 6.90 9.48 28.91
N THR A 117 5.88 8.72 29.30
CA THR A 117 5.92 7.83 30.46
C THR A 117 5.08 6.57 30.22
N ILE A 118 5.42 5.47 30.91
CA ILE A 118 4.63 4.24 30.93
C ILE A 118 3.92 4.14 32.28
N ILE A 119 2.61 3.87 32.23
CA ILE A 119 1.76 3.70 33.40
C ILE A 119 1.22 2.27 33.41
N SER A 120 1.42 1.58 34.53
CA SER A 120 0.80 0.28 34.80
C SER A 120 -0.43 0.48 35.68
N ILE A 121 -1.56 -0.14 35.31
CA ILE A 121 -2.82 -0.08 36.04
C ILE A 121 -3.35 -1.48 36.30
N ASP A 122 -3.56 -1.75 37.59
CA ASP A 122 -4.17 -2.98 38.08
C ASP A 122 -5.64 -3.05 37.67
N ASP A 123 -6.04 -4.20 37.13
CA ASP A 123 -7.42 -4.57 36.92
C ASP A 123 -8.19 -3.63 35.97
N ALA A 124 -7.49 -2.99 35.03
CA ALA A 124 -8.12 -2.22 33.96
C ALA A 124 -8.99 -3.15 33.11
N ASN A 125 -10.24 -2.73 32.81
CA ASN A 125 -11.12 -3.50 31.93
C ASN A 125 -10.37 -3.83 30.63
N SER A 126 -10.11 -5.13 30.41
CA SER A 126 -9.21 -5.69 29.39
C SER A 126 -9.67 -5.45 27.94
N ASP A 127 -10.84 -4.87 27.78
CA ASP A 127 -11.68 -4.85 26.58
C ASP A 127 -11.27 -3.79 25.52
N CYS A 128 -10.10 -3.14 25.65
CA CYS A 128 -9.58 -2.19 24.66
C CYS A 128 -8.43 -2.78 23.83
N SER A 129 -8.44 -2.50 22.52
CA SER A 129 -7.44 -2.99 21.56
C SER A 129 -6.06 -2.38 21.84
N THR A 130 -5.03 -3.23 21.87
CA THR A 130 -3.61 -2.87 22.04
C THR A 130 -3.02 -2.08 20.87
N SER A 131 -3.79 -1.83 19.82
CA SER A 131 -3.37 -1.11 18.61
C SER A 131 -4.09 0.24 18.41
N GLN A 132 -4.73 0.78 19.45
CA GLN A 132 -5.45 2.05 19.37
C GLN A 132 -4.72 3.17 20.12
N LEU A 133 -4.39 4.25 19.40
CA LEU A 133 -3.82 5.48 19.93
C LEU A 133 -4.93 6.51 20.14
N ALA A 134 -5.29 6.80 21.39
CA ALA A 134 -6.32 7.77 21.72
C ALA A 134 -5.72 9.16 21.97
N PHE A 135 -6.25 10.19 21.31
CA PHE A 135 -6.02 11.58 21.68
C PHE A 135 -6.88 11.95 22.89
N VAL A 136 -6.25 12.48 23.92
CA VAL A 136 -6.91 12.83 25.18
C VAL A 136 -6.42 14.20 25.64
N GLU A 137 -7.36 15.07 26.01
CA GLU A 137 -7.07 16.39 26.58
C GLU A 137 -7.87 16.63 27.85
N LYS A 138 -7.22 17.17 28.88
CA LYS A 138 -7.84 17.59 30.15
C LYS A 138 -8.58 18.91 29.97
N THR A 139 -7.89 19.87 29.35
CA THR A 139 -8.41 21.18 28.99
C THR A 139 -8.09 21.46 27.53
N TYR A 140 -8.97 22.23 26.88
CA TYR A 140 -8.88 22.51 25.45
C TYR A 140 -7.55 23.15 25.08
N ASP A 141 -6.83 22.55 24.14
CA ASP A 141 -5.55 23.05 23.63
C ASP A 141 -5.65 23.45 22.16
N ALA A 142 -5.78 24.76 21.91
CA ALA A 142 -5.90 25.31 20.56
C ALA A 142 -4.77 24.88 19.61
N ASN A 143 -3.53 24.73 20.11
CA ASN A 143 -2.40 24.36 19.25
C ASN A 143 -2.47 22.90 18.80
N ALA A 144 -2.98 22.01 19.65
CA ALA A 144 -3.23 20.62 19.30
C ALA A 144 -4.40 20.51 18.31
N HIS A 145 -5.49 21.23 18.56
CA HIS A 145 -6.64 21.27 17.65
C HIS A 145 -6.27 21.85 16.28
N ASP A 146 -5.47 22.92 16.20
CA ASP A 146 -4.97 23.47 14.93
C ASP A 146 -4.20 22.43 14.10
N PHE A 147 -3.46 21.54 14.75
CA PHE A 147 -2.77 20.43 14.09
C PHE A 147 -3.73 19.35 13.58
N PHE A 148 -4.73 18.95 14.40
CA PHE A 148 -5.67 17.87 14.04
C PHE A 148 -6.83 18.32 13.14
N ASP A 149 -7.20 19.59 13.16
CA ASP A 149 -8.18 20.19 12.26
C ASP A 149 -7.59 20.51 10.89
N ASN A 150 -6.27 20.54 10.75
CA ASN A 150 -5.61 20.52 9.44
C ASN A 150 -5.70 19.11 8.83
N ASP A 151 -6.61 18.95 7.87
CA ASP A 151 -6.89 17.67 7.21
C ASP A 151 -5.63 17.00 6.63
N TYR A 152 -4.66 17.78 6.12
CA TYR A 152 -3.42 17.23 5.57
C TYR A 152 -2.56 16.55 6.65
N GLU A 153 -2.41 17.21 7.80
CA GLU A 153 -1.54 16.75 8.89
C GLU A 153 -2.18 15.57 9.63
N ARG A 154 -3.51 15.60 9.82
CA ARG A 154 -4.26 14.47 10.36
C ARG A 154 -4.18 13.24 9.45
N LEU A 155 -4.41 13.39 8.14
CA LEU A 155 -4.34 12.28 7.18
C LEU A 155 -2.93 11.71 7.07
N PHE A 156 -1.90 12.55 7.13
CA PHE A 156 -0.51 12.09 7.18
C PHE A 156 -0.26 11.22 8.41
N LEU A 157 -0.70 11.68 9.58
CA LEU A 157 -0.56 10.94 10.83
C LEU A 157 -1.34 9.61 10.82
N GLU A 158 -2.61 9.64 10.40
CA GLU A 158 -3.45 8.44 10.28
C GLU A 158 -2.80 7.39 9.37
N ASN A 159 -2.17 7.82 8.27
CA ASN A 159 -1.49 6.93 7.33
C ASN A 159 -0.18 6.34 7.90
N GLU A 160 0.67 7.16 8.52
CA GLU A 160 1.90 6.67 9.14
C GLU A 160 1.62 5.73 10.32
N LEU A 161 0.57 5.99 11.11
CA LEU A 161 0.12 5.09 12.16
C LEU A 161 -0.47 3.79 11.58
N ALA A 162 -1.23 3.87 10.48
CA ALA A 162 -1.79 2.70 9.81
C ALA A 162 -0.70 1.76 9.29
N LYS A 163 0.41 2.30 8.74
CA LYS A 163 1.59 1.50 8.37
C LYS A 163 2.23 0.79 9.56
N ALA A 164 2.15 1.40 10.73
CA ALA A 164 2.61 0.81 11.99
C ALA A 164 1.56 -0.10 12.65
N GLY A 165 0.41 -0.34 12.00
CA GLY A 165 -0.69 -1.17 12.54
C GLY A 165 -1.49 -0.50 13.66
N ILE A 166 -1.34 0.81 13.86
CA ILE A 166 -1.99 1.59 14.93
C ILE A 166 -3.15 2.42 14.38
N LYS A 167 -4.30 2.40 15.05
CA LYS A 167 -5.47 3.23 14.73
C LYS A 167 -5.52 4.47 15.60
N LEU A 168 -5.54 5.65 14.98
CA LEU A 168 -5.76 6.91 15.69
C LEU A 168 -7.24 7.07 16.04
N PHE A 169 -7.52 7.46 17.27
CA PHE A 169 -8.84 7.89 17.71
C PHE A 169 -8.82 9.35 18.12
N TYR A 170 -9.52 10.19 17.35
CA TYR A 170 -9.68 11.61 17.60
C TYR A 170 -11.16 11.97 17.67
N LEU A 171 -11.65 12.32 18.87
CA LEU A 171 -13.07 12.50 19.14
C LEU A 171 -13.74 13.57 18.23
N PRO A 172 -13.16 14.77 18.02
CA PRO A 172 -13.77 15.80 17.19
C PRO A 172 -13.97 15.38 15.72
N SER A 173 -13.04 14.62 15.12
CA SER A 173 -13.24 14.11 13.76
C SER A 173 -14.32 13.06 13.68
N GLU A 174 -14.42 12.19 14.68
CA GLU A 174 -15.48 11.18 14.73
C GLU A 174 -16.84 11.87 14.90
N ILE A 175 -16.94 12.92 15.72
CA ILE A 175 -18.15 13.74 15.82
C ILE A 175 -18.50 14.36 14.45
N LYS A 176 -17.55 15.01 13.76
CA LYS A 176 -17.78 15.62 12.42
C LYS A 176 -18.22 14.60 11.36
N LYS A 177 -17.57 13.42 11.29
CA LYS A 177 -17.95 12.33 10.37
C LYS A 177 -19.37 11.89 10.62
N ILE A 178 -19.72 11.76 11.90
CA ILE A 178 -21.06 11.35 12.31
C ILE A 178 -22.06 12.47 11.99
N GLU A 179 -21.81 13.73 12.34
CA GLU A 179 -22.66 14.88 11.98
C GLU A 179 -22.93 14.95 10.47
N SER A 180 -21.91 14.77 9.63
CA SER A 180 -22.06 14.77 8.17
C SER A 180 -22.93 13.63 7.64
N PHE A 181 -22.87 12.45 8.27
CA PHE A 181 -23.71 11.30 7.97
C PHE A 181 -25.19 11.56 8.35
N TRP A 182 -25.43 12.29 9.45
CA TRP A 182 -26.78 12.58 9.95
C TRP A 182 -27.43 13.85 9.39
N THR A 183 -26.68 14.78 8.79
CA THR A 183 -27.29 15.89 8.01
C THR A 183 -28.17 15.41 6.85
N ASN A 184 -28.02 14.15 6.43
CA ASN A 184 -28.88 13.50 5.44
C ASN A 184 -30.12 12.81 6.04
N VAL A 185 -30.30 12.81 7.36
CA VAL A 185 -31.42 12.17 8.07
C VAL A 185 -32.02 13.18 9.04
N GLU A 186 -33.10 13.85 8.61
CA GLU A 186 -33.87 14.75 9.48
C GLU A 186 -34.38 13.99 10.72
N THR A 187 -33.84 14.25 11.91
CA THR A 187 -34.56 14.22 13.20
C THR A 187 -33.67 14.57 14.39
N ALA A 188 -34.22 15.43 15.26
CA ALA A 188 -33.60 16.22 16.32
C ALA A 188 -32.97 15.50 17.54
N ASN A 189 -32.37 14.32 17.38
CA ASN A 189 -31.60 13.62 18.44
C ASN A 189 -30.14 13.38 18.03
N HIS A 190 -29.53 14.36 17.38
CA HIS A 190 -28.25 14.22 16.66
C HIS A 190 -27.04 13.95 17.58
N ASN A 191 -26.97 14.57 18.76
CA ASN A 191 -25.78 14.45 19.63
C ASN A 191 -25.75 13.13 20.42
N SER A 192 -26.91 12.65 20.90
CA SER A 192 -26.99 11.44 21.74
C SER A 192 -26.74 10.15 20.96
N LEU A 193 -27.09 10.10 19.67
CA LEU A 193 -26.83 8.94 18.80
C LEU A 193 -25.39 8.89 18.30
N ALA A 194 -24.77 10.05 18.04
CA ALA A 194 -23.38 10.14 17.63
C ALA A 194 -22.43 9.65 18.73
N LEU A 195 -22.71 10.06 19.97
CA LEU A 195 -22.01 9.57 21.16
C LEU A 195 -22.26 8.07 21.41
N LYS A 196 -23.47 7.57 21.12
CA LYS A 196 -23.78 6.14 21.22
C LYS A 196 -22.94 5.29 20.26
N HIS A 197 -22.69 5.79 19.05
CA HIS A 197 -21.84 5.11 18.06
C HIS A 197 -20.34 5.28 18.35
N SER A 198 -19.86 6.45 18.79
CA SER A 198 -18.44 6.61 19.19
C SER A 198 -18.10 5.75 20.43
N LEU A 199 -19.05 5.57 21.35
CA LEU A 199 -18.93 4.60 22.45
C LEU A 199 -18.93 3.14 21.97
N GLN A 200 -19.67 2.80 20.90
CA GLN A 200 -19.61 1.48 20.25
C GLN A 200 -18.24 1.19 19.62
N PHE A 201 -17.50 2.19 19.16
CA PHE A 201 -16.12 2.02 18.69
C PHE A 201 -15.10 1.83 19.82
N ILE A 202 -15.44 2.24 21.05
CA ILE A 202 -14.62 2.06 22.26
C ILE A 202 -15.09 0.84 23.11
N THR A 203 -16.22 0.21 22.77
CA THR A 203 -16.74 -1.02 23.41
C THR A 203 -16.52 -2.23 22.49
N PRO A 204 -16.10 -3.41 23.01
CA PRO A 204 -16.25 -4.64 22.26
C PRO A 204 -17.73 -5.02 22.12
N ILE A 205 -18.02 -5.72 21.04
CA ILE A 205 -19.34 -6.15 20.56
C ILE A 205 -20.12 -6.98 21.62
N ASP A 206 -19.41 -7.55 22.61
CA ASP A 206 -19.95 -8.63 23.46
C ASP A 206 -20.41 -8.21 24.87
N LYS A 207 -20.28 -6.94 25.26
CA LYS A 207 -20.88 -6.46 26.52
C LYS A 207 -21.82 -5.29 26.26
N ARG A 208 -23.12 -5.60 26.27
CA ARG A 208 -24.21 -4.61 26.46
C ARG A 208 -24.09 -4.04 27.88
N VAL A 209 -23.08 -3.20 28.13
CA VAL A 209 -23.15 -2.22 29.21
C VAL A 209 -24.43 -1.43 28.98
N ASP A 210 -25.21 -1.17 30.04
CA ASP A 210 -26.50 -0.52 29.94
C ASP A 210 -26.31 0.89 29.38
N ILE A 211 -26.40 0.98 28.05
CA ILE A 211 -26.04 2.16 27.25
C ILE A 211 -26.89 3.35 27.72
N LYS A 212 -28.03 3.12 28.36
CA LYS A 212 -28.92 4.15 28.89
C LYS A 212 -28.30 4.98 30.02
N ASP A 213 -27.58 4.37 30.95
CA ASP A 213 -26.94 5.11 32.07
C ASP A 213 -25.68 5.86 31.61
N ALA A 214 -24.99 5.33 30.60
CA ALA A 214 -23.92 6.05 29.92
C ALA A 214 -24.48 7.22 29.08
N ILE A 215 -25.55 7.01 28.30
CA ILE A 215 -26.17 8.05 27.46
C ILE A 215 -26.70 9.22 28.30
N LEU A 216 -27.34 8.97 29.44
CA LEU A 216 -27.90 10.02 30.30
C LEU A 216 -26.83 10.93 30.92
N ASN A 217 -25.62 10.41 31.18
CA ASN A 217 -24.49 11.21 31.63
C ASN A 217 -23.76 11.94 30.47
N PHE A 218 -24.07 11.58 29.22
CA PHE A 218 -23.35 12.02 28.03
C PHE A 218 -24.00 13.21 27.29
N GLU A 219 -25.24 13.58 27.62
CA GLU A 219 -25.95 14.72 27.01
C GLU A 219 -25.28 16.10 27.23
N ASN A 220 -24.32 16.19 28.17
CA ASN A 220 -23.60 17.42 28.52
C ASN A 220 -22.06 17.30 28.38
N ILE A 221 -21.55 16.44 27.49
CA ILE A 221 -20.09 16.21 27.41
C ILE A 221 -19.37 17.37 26.74
N ASN A 222 -18.65 18.11 27.57
CA ASN A 222 -17.44 18.83 27.19
C ASN A 222 -16.24 17.85 27.16
N LEU A 223 -15.13 18.26 26.56
CA LEU A 223 -13.89 17.47 26.48
C LEU A 223 -13.40 16.96 27.86
N THR A 224 -13.67 17.72 28.91
CA THR A 224 -13.38 17.37 30.31
C THR A 224 -14.19 16.16 30.80
N SER A 225 -15.46 16.04 30.42
CA SER A 225 -16.30 14.88 30.75
C SER A 225 -15.87 13.63 29.98
N PHE A 226 -15.36 13.76 28.75
CA PHE A 226 -14.76 12.66 28.00
C PHE A 226 -13.47 12.16 28.66
N TYR A 227 -12.58 13.08 29.05
CA TYR A 227 -11.37 12.77 29.83
C TYR A 227 -11.72 11.97 31.09
N ASN A 228 -12.66 12.46 31.90
CA ASN A 228 -13.06 11.79 33.14
C ASN A 228 -13.68 10.41 32.88
N THR A 229 -14.49 10.26 31.83
CA THR A 229 -15.11 8.97 31.51
C THR A 229 -14.10 7.94 31.02
N LEU A 230 -13.14 8.38 30.20
CA LEU A 230 -12.08 7.54 29.66
C LEU A 230 -11.17 7.03 30.78
N LEU A 231 -10.78 7.91 31.71
CA LEU A 231 -10.02 7.52 32.90
C LEU A 231 -10.78 6.58 33.82
N LEU A 232 -12.06 6.88 34.12
CA LEU A 232 -12.91 6.00 34.95
C LEU A 232 -13.03 4.60 34.34
N ARG A 233 -13.18 4.51 33.03
CA ARG A 233 -13.32 3.24 32.30
C ARG A 233 -12.03 2.41 32.33
N TYR A 234 -10.88 3.06 32.23
CA TYR A 234 -9.56 2.43 32.31
C TYR A 234 -9.04 2.33 33.76
N LYS A 235 -9.83 2.74 34.76
CA LYS A 235 -9.43 2.82 36.19
C LYS A 235 -8.14 3.62 36.42
N ILE A 236 -7.86 4.62 35.57
CA ILE A 236 -6.69 5.49 35.72
C ILE A 236 -7.03 6.60 36.71
N VAL A 237 -6.21 6.76 37.74
CA VAL A 237 -6.33 7.90 38.65
C VAL A 237 -5.90 9.17 37.89
N PRO A 238 -6.72 10.24 37.85
CA PRO A 238 -6.42 11.47 37.09
C PRO A 238 -5.05 12.07 37.40
N ASP A 239 -4.60 11.96 38.66
CA ASP A 239 -3.33 12.50 39.14
C ASP A 239 -2.10 11.72 38.67
N LYS A 240 -2.26 10.52 38.09
CA LYS A 240 -1.14 9.73 37.54
C LYS A 240 -0.62 10.26 36.20
N ILE A 241 -1.40 11.08 35.49
CA ILE A 241 -1.00 11.67 34.22
C ILE A 241 -0.73 13.15 34.47
N GLU A 242 0.50 13.61 34.29
CA GLU A 242 0.87 15.01 34.55
C GLU A 242 0.49 15.96 33.39
N TYR A 243 0.33 15.42 32.18
CA TYR A 243 0.14 16.20 30.95
C TYR A 243 -1.29 16.72 30.78
N ASN A 244 -1.44 17.86 30.10
CA ASN A 244 -2.75 18.43 29.79
C ASN A 244 -3.33 17.80 28.51
N THR A 245 -2.51 17.70 27.47
CA THR A 245 -2.83 17.11 26.17
C THR A 245 -1.88 15.96 25.93
N PHE A 246 -2.38 14.76 25.65
CA PHE A 246 -1.54 13.58 25.46
C PHE A 246 -2.16 12.54 24.54
N PHE A 247 -1.30 11.70 23.96
CA PHE A 247 -1.71 10.41 23.43
C PHE A 247 -1.65 9.32 24.48
N LEU A 248 -2.64 8.45 24.45
CA LEU A 248 -2.73 7.25 25.26
C LEU A 248 -2.76 6.03 24.35
N LEU A 249 -1.76 5.15 24.46
CA LEU A 249 -1.69 3.88 23.74
C LEU A 249 -1.67 2.74 24.75
N LYS A 250 -2.58 1.79 24.63
CA LYS A 250 -2.50 0.55 25.39
C LYS A 250 -1.43 -0.35 24.77
N ILE A 251 -0.41 -0.71 25.54
CA ILE A 251 0.68 -1.57 25.07
C ILE A 251 0.24 -3.03 25.17
N LYS A 252 -0.22 -3.44 26.36
CA LYS A 252 -0.63 -4.82 26.63
C LYS A 252 -1.49 -4.95 27.89
N SER A 253 -2.08 -6.12 28.05
CA SER A 253 -2.59 -6.62 29.33
C SER A 253 -1.83 -7.89 29.67
N GLY A 254 -1.28 -8.00 30.88
CA GLY A 254 -0.52 -9.15 31.34
C GLY A 254 -0.84 -9.47 32.80
N ASP A 255 -0.40 -10.64 33.27
CA ASP A 255 -0.67 -11.09 34.63
C ASP A 255 0.53 -10.84 35.55
N LEU A 256 0.27 -10.27 36.72
CA LEU A 256 1.24 -10.06 37.80
C LEU A 256 0.85 -10.87 39.04
N LEU A 257 1.83 -11.22 39.86
CA LEU A 257 1.60 -11.82 41.17
C LEU A 257 1.58 -10.73 42.23
N ASN A 258 0.63 -10.81 43.15
CA ASN A 258 0.65 -10.01 44.36
C ASN A 258 1.50 -10.68 45.45
N ASP A 259 1.78 -9.97 46.55
CA ASP A 259 2.56 -10.48 47.70
C ASP A 259 1.98 -11.76 48.33
N PHE A 260 0.73 -12.11 48.02
CA PHE A 260 0.03 -13.31 48.46
C PHE A 260 0.06 -14.47 47.44
N GLY A 261 0.74 -14.30 46.30
CA GLY A 261 0.84 -15.30 45.23
C GLY A 261 -0.39 -15.41 44.33
N ASN A 262 -1.34 -14.47 44.42
CA ASN A 262 -2.51 -14.44 43.54
C ASN A 262 -2.19 -13.67 42.26
N LEU A 263 -2.62 -14.23 41.13
CA LEU A 263 -2.56 -13.58 39.82
C LEU A 263 -3.61 -12.46 39.75
N TYR A 264 -3.19 -11.28 39.31
CA TYR A 264 -4.07 -10.18 38.93
C TYR A 264 -3.66 -9.62 37.57
N THR A 265 -4.65 -9.13 36.82
CA THR A 265 -4.39 -8.52 35.50
C THR A 265 -3.86 -7.10 35.68
N ASN A 266 -2.80 -6.75 34.96
CA ASN A 266 -2.26 -5.40 34.86
C ASN A 266 -2.24 -4.99 33.39
N SER A 267 -2.66 -3.76 33.10
CA SER A 267 -2.57 -3.19 31.75
C SER A 267 -1.55 -2.05 31.73
N ASP A 268 -0.64 -2.11 30.76
CA ASP A 268 0.39 -1.11 30.58
C ASP A 268 0.00 -0.15 29.45
N PHE A 269 0.14 1.15 29.72
CA PHE A 269 -0.19 2.23 28.81
C PHE A 269 1.03 3.13 28.58
N LEU A 270 1.27 3.51 27.34
CA LEU A 270 2.20 4.56 26.96
C LEU A 270 1.44 5.89 26.91
N VAL A 271 1.98 6.90 27.60
CA VAL A 271 1.49 8.27 27.58
C VAL A 271 2.52 9.17 26.93
N ILE A 272 2.10 9.93 25.92
CA ILE A 272 2.96 10.87 25.18
C ILE A 272 2.37 12.26 25.28
N SER A 273 3.09 13.21 25.89
CA SER A 273 2.66 14.60 26.02
C SER A 273 2.66 15.31 24.67
N LEU A 274 1.58 16.03 24.39
CA LEU A 274 1.42 16.92 23.24
C LEU A 274 1.36 18.41 23.65
N ASP A 275 1.63 18.71 24.92
CA ASP A 275 1.53 20.08 25.48
C ASP A 275 2.41 21.13 24.76
N LYS A 276 3.47 20.68 24.06
CA LYS A 276 4.40 21.52 23.29
C LYS A 276 4.92 20.77 22.07
N ASP A 277 5.27 21.49 21.01
CA ASP A 277 5.92 20.95 19.81
C ASP A 277 5.24 19.71 19.23
N VAL A 278 3.90 19.72 19.14
CA VAL A 278 3.03 18.62 18.70
C VAL A 278 3.62 17.86 17.50
N LYS A 279 3.94 18.58 16.41
CA LYS A 279 4.56 18.02 15.19
C LYS A 279 5.86 17.27 15.43
N LYS A 280 6.76 17.87 16.20
CA LYS A 280 8.08 17.31 16.47
C LYS A 280 7.98 16.03 17.30
N ARG A 281 7.09 16.03 18.30
CA ARG A 281 6.87 14.88 19.18
C ARG A 281 6.21 13.72 18.45
N ILE A 282 5.25 14.01 17.59
CA ILE A 282 4.63 13.03 16.69
C ILE A 282 5.66 12.43 15.74
N SER A 283 6.45 13.28 15.07
CA SER A 283 7.49 12.80 14.15
C SER A 283 8.55 11.95 14.86
N ALA A 284 8.92 12.30 16.11
CA ALA A 284 9.85 11.53 16.90
C ALA A 284 9.26 10.16 17.29
N PHE A 285 8.01 10.11 17.74
CA PHE A 285 7.31 8.85 18.00
C PHE A 285 7.29 7.93 16.77
N LEU A 286 6.90 8.47 15.61
CA LEU A 286 6.85 7.70 14.35
C LEU A 286 8.24 7.25 13.87
N SER A 287 9.29 8.02 14.14
CA SER A 287 10.66 7.66 13.76
C SER A 287 11.24 6.49 14.57
N LEU A 288 10.72 6.24 15.77
CA LEU A 288 11.17 5.17 16.66
C LEU A 288 10.49 3.83 16.38
N MET A 289 9.36 3.83 15.68
CA MET A 289 8.72 2.59 15.23
C MET A 289 9.63 1.95 14.18
N VAL A 290 10.12 0.74 14.45
CA VAL A 290 10.88 -0.03 13.45
C VAL A 290 9.89 -0.37 12.35
N LYS A 291 10.09 0.17 11.15
CA LYS A 291 9.22 -0.16 10.03
C LYS A 291 9.40 -1.65 9.77
N PRO A 292 8.37 -2.50 9.95
CA PRO A 292 8.51 -3.90 9.60
C PRO A 292 8.97 -3.96 8.15
N ASP A 293 10.03 -4.74 7.90
CA ASP A 293 10.54 -5.00 6.56
C ASP A 293 9.60 -6.00 5.86
N LEU A 294 8.31 -5.68 5.77
CA LEU A 294 7.36 -6.46 5.00
C LEU A 294 6.23 -5.58 4.50
N SER A 295 6.34 -5.28 3.20
CA SER A 295 5.33 -4.76 2.30
C SER A 295 4.78 -3.36 2.59
N ILE A 296 4.93 -2.48 1.61
CA ILE A 296 4.07 -1.29 1.48
C ILE A 296 2.63 -1.79 1.58
N SER A 297 1.91 -1.39 2.63
CA SER A 297 0.46 -1.54 2.69
C SER A 297 -0.12 -0.84 1.46
N VAL A 298 -0.56 -1.64 0.50
CA VAL A 298 -1.32 -1.19 -0.67
C VAL A 298 -2.77 -0.99 -0.21
N ASP A 299 -2.98 -0.13 0.78
CA ASP A 299 -4.30 0.34 1.16
C ASP A 299 -4.27 1.84 1.47
N GLY A 300 -5.39 2.51 1.21
CA GLY A 300 -5.54 3.96 1.39
C GLY A 300 -4.81 4.81 0.35
N TYR A 301 -4.21 5.93 0.76
CA TYR A 301 -3.58 6.91 -0.16
C TYR A 301 -2.38 6.33 -0.92
N TYR A 302 -1.70 5.30 -0.39
CA TYR A 302 -0.65 4.57 -1.12
C TYR A 302 -1.20 3.56 -2.11
N LYS A 303 -2.38 2.95 -1.86
CA LYS A 303 -3.15 2.26 -2.90
C LYS A 303 -3.64 3.22 -3.96
N PHE A 304 -4.14 4.41 -3.59
CA PHE A 304 -4.51 5.42 -4.57
C PHE A 304 -3.30 5.98 -5.34
N LEU A 305 -2.16 6.24 -4.70
CA LEU A 305 -0.93 6.65 -5.38
C LEU A 305 -0.35 5.52 -6.20
N TYR A 306 -0.39 4.28 -5.73
CA TYR A 306 0.03 3.10 -6.48
C TYR A 306 -0.93 2.80 -7.62
N GLU A 307 -2.25 2.90 -7.45
CA GLU A 307 -3.28 2.75 -8.48
C GLU A 307 -3.22 3.91 -9.47
N TYR A 308 -3.02 5.14 -9.03
CA TYR A 308 -2.85 6.32 -9.89
C TYR A 308 -1.50 6.27 -10.63
N LEU A 309 -0.42 5.90 -9.93
CA LEU A 309 0.90 5.67 -10.52
C LEU A 309 0.96 4.33 -11.27
N SER A 310 0.05 3.37 -11.13
CA SER A 310 0.00 2.07 -11.85
C SER A 310 -0.99 2.13 -13.02
N GLU A 311 -2.07 2.90 -12.91
CA GLU A 311 -2.89 3.38 -14.02
C GLU A 311 -2.03 4.24 -14.96
N LYS A 312 -1.11 5.04 -14.40
CA LYS A 312 -0.12 5.79 -15.19
C LYS A 312 1.16 5.01 -15.51
N CYS A 313 1.62 4.10 -14.66
CA CYS A 313 2.75 3.17 -14.87
C CYS A 313 2.24 1.74 -14.90
N LYS A 314 1.50 1.45 -15.96
CA LYS A 314 1.01 0.15 -16.39
C LYS A 314 2.02 -0.99 -16.11
N MET A 315 1.81 -1.77 -15.04
CA MET A 315 1.99 -3.24 -15.08
C MET A 315 0.82 -3.87 -15.86
N LEU A 316 0.45 -3.27 -16.99
CA LEU A 316 -0.43 -3.92 -17.95
C LEU A 316 0.37 -5.03 -18.58
N GLY A 317 -0.26 -6.21 -18.65
CA GLY A 317 0.33 -7.43 -19.18
C GLY A 317 1.23 -7.14 -20.38
N GLU A 318 2.52 -7.44 -20.21
CA GLU A 318 3.43 -7.49 -21.35
C GLU A 318 2.76 -8.38 -22.40
N MET A 319 2.53 -7.85 -23.60
CA MET A 319 2.03 -8.64 -24.70
C MET A 319 3.20 -9.29 -25.40
N GLU A 320 3.20 -10.61 -25.41
CA GLU A 320 4.15 -11.37 -26.21
C GLU A 320 3.53 -11.67 -27.56
N ILE A 321 4.23 -11.31 -28.62
CA ILE A 321 3.92 -11.68 -29.99
C ILE A 321 4.70 -12.96 -30.28
N GLY A 322 4.00 -14.08 -30.37
CA GLY A 322 4.60 -15.36 -30.69
C GLY A 322 5.18 -15.41 -32.11
N LYS A 323 5.91 -16.49 -32.42
CA LYS A 323 6.58 -16.67 -33.72
C LYS A 323 5.61 -16.58 -34.92
N ASN A 324 4.34 -16.93 -34.71
CA ASN A 324 3.28 -16.87 -35.72
C ASN A 324 2.51 -15.54 -35.73
N ASN A 325 3.05 -14.50 -35.06
CA ASN A 325 2.42 -13.18 -34.90
C ASN A 325 1.08 -13.19 -34.16
N GLN A 326 0.84 -14.23 -33.36
CA GLN A 326 -0.28 -14.29 -32.42
C GLN A 326 0.08 -13.53 -31.15
N LEU A 327 -0.91 -12.85 -30.55
CA LEU A 327 -0.72 -12.04 -29.35
C LEU A 327 -1.10 -12.87 -28.12
N PHE A 328 -0.26 -12.82 -27.09
CA PHE A 328 -0.46 -13.52 -25.83
C PHE A 328 -0.32 -12.55 -24.67
N PHE A 329 -1.20 -12.66 -23.67
CA PHE A 329 -1.03 -11.96 -22.40
C PHE A 329 -0.12 -12.77 -21.48
N LYS A 330 1.08 -12.25 -21.20
CA LYS A 330 2.05 -12.95 -20.34
C LYS A 330 1.53 -13.19 -18.91
N ASN A 331 0.73 -12.25 -18.39
CA ASN A 331 0.31 -12.21 -16.99
C ASN A 331 -1.10 -12.79 -16.77
N ILE A 332 -1.84 -13.14 -17.83
CA ILE A 332 -3.16 -13.80 -17.77
C ILE A 332 -3.01 -15.19 -18.39
N ASN A 333 -2.40 -16.13 -17.67
CA ASN A 333 -2.26 -17.56 -18.07
C ASN A 333 -1.71 -17.83 -19.50
N ARG A 334 -1.02 -16.88 -20.14
CA ARG A 334 -0.66 -16.93 -21.57
C ARG A 334 -1.85 -17.09 -22.51
N GLU A 335 -2.99 -16.51 -22.16
CA GLU A 335 -4.17 -16.54 -23.03
C GLU A 335 -3.91 -15.82 -24.34
N GLN A 336 -4.36 -16.44 -25.43
CA GLN A 336 -4.16 -15.96 -26.78
C GLN A 336 -5.29 -15.00 -27.17
N VAL A 337 -4.92 -13.84 -27.69
CA VAL A 337 -5.88 -12.94 -28.37
C VAL A 337 -6.17 -13.50 -29.76
N VAL A 338 -7.41 -13.97 -29.97
CA VAL A 338 -7.84 -14.56 -31.24
C VAL A 338 -8.60 -13.52 -32.05
N PHE A 339 -7.93 -12.89 -33.00
CA PHE A 339 -8.58 -11.96 -33.92
C PHE A 339 -9.44 -12.70 -34.95
N LYS A 340 -10.74 -12.41 -34.96
CA LYS A 340 -11.63 -12.73 -36.09
C LYS A 340 -11.12 -12.01 -37.35
N SER A 341 -11.23 -12.66 -38.51
CA SER A 341 -10.67 -12.15 -39.78
C SER A 341 -9.15 -11.93 -39.75
N PHE A 342 -8.40 -12.85 -39.13
CA PHE A 342 -6.95 -12.95 -39.35
C PHE A 342 -6.67 -13.34 -40.81
N PRO A 343 -5.70 -12.71 -41.51
CA PRO A 343 -4.67 -11.76 -41.05
C PRO A 343 -5.07 -10.27 -41.07
N GLN A 344 -6.21 -9.89 -41.67
CA GLN A 344 -6.60 -8.49 -41.90
C GLN A 344 -6.71 -7.69 -40.59
N SER A 345 -7.36 -8.25 -39.58
CA SER A 345 -7.52 -7.61 -38.27
C SER A 345 -6.18 -7.39 -37.56
N CYS A 346 -5.28 -8.39 -37.60
CA CYS A 346 -3.94 -8.24 -37.01
C CYS A 346 -3.11 -7.17 -37.73
N THR A 347 -3.27 -7.07 -39.05
CA THR A 347 -2.60 -6.03 -39.85
C THR A 347 -3.03 -4.63 -39.44
N LEU A 348 -4.35 -4.40 -39.31
CA LEU A 348 -4.89 -3.13 -38.86
C LEU A 348 -4.43 -2.79 -37.44
N TYR A 349 -4.38 -3.79 -36.55
CA TYR A 349 -3.94 -3.62 -35.17
C TYR A 349 -2.48 -3.16 -35.08
N PHE A 350 -1.54 -3.87 -35.73
CA PHE A 350 -0.13 -3.48 -35.72
C PHE A 350 0.11 -2.15 -36.42
N LEU A 351 -0.66 -1.84 -37.47
CA LEU A 351 -0.60 -0.54 -38.12
C LEU A 351 -0.94 0.56 -37.11
N ILE A 352 -2.09 0.50 -36.44
CA ILE A 352 -2.51 1.54 -35.49
C ILE A 352 -1.54 1.59 -34.30
N LEU A 353 -1.02 0.45 -33.86
CA LEU A 353 -0.04 0.37 -32.77
C LEU A 353 1.26 1.12 -33.11
N LYS A 354 1.72 1.04 -34.37
CA LYS A 354 2.90 1.79 -34.85
C LYS A 354 2.71 3.31 -34.73
N TYR A 355 1.49 3.81 -34.95
CA TYR A 355 1.17 5.24 -34.76
C TYR A 355 0.84 5.58 -33.30
N GLY A 356 0.59 4.58 -32.45
CA GLY A 356 0.34 4.73 -31.02
C GLY A 356 -0.77 5.74 -30.72
N LYS A 357 -0.51 6.63 -29.74
CA LYS A 357 -1.45 7.68 -29.31
C LYS A 357 -1.75 8.72 -30.40
N SER A 358 -0.80 8.97 -31.31
CA SER A 358 -1.03 9.91 -32.42
C SER A 358 -2.07 9.39 -33.42
N GLY A 359 -2.18 8.06 -33.52
CA GLY A 359 -3.20 7.38 -34.31
C GLY A 359 -3.13 7.64 -35.82
N VAL A 360 -4.13 7.12 -36.52
CA VAL A 360 -4.31 7.27 -37.98
C VAL A 360 -5.66 7.90 -38.25
N ALA A 361 -5.65 9.07 -38.91
CA ALA A 361 -6.85 9.82 -39.21
C ALA A 361 -7.70 9.13 -40.31
N SER A 362 -9.02 9.24 -40.21
CA SER A 362 -9.96 8.62 -41.16
C SER A 362 -9.80 9.12 -42.59
N ASN A 363 -9.47 10.41 -42.76
CA ASN A 363 -9.19 10.98 -44.08
C ASN A 363 -7.94 10.35 -44.69
N LEU A 364 -6.88 10.11 -43.91
CA LEU A 364 -5.67 9.48 -44.41
C LEU A 364 -5.92 8.04 -44.90
N PHE A 365 -6.81 7.29 -44.23
CA PHE A 365 -7.26 6.00 -44.75
C PHE A 365 -8.00 6.13 -46.08
N ASN A 366 -8.91 7.10 -46.20
CA ASN A 366 -9.66 7.31 -47.45
C ASN A 366 -8.73 7.75 -48.59
N ASP A 367 -7.82 8.70 -48.33
CA ASP A 367 -6.84 9.17 -49.30
C ASP A 367 -5.91 8.02 -49.74
N ALA A 368 -5.50 7.15 -48.81
CA ALA A 368 -4.72 5.96 -49.14
C ALA A 368 -5.51 4.94 -49.96
N TYR A 369 -6.82 4.79 -49.73
CA TYR A 369 -7.68 3.95 -50.54
C TYR A 369 -7.79 4.47 -51.98
N ASP A 370 -8.05 5.77 -52.14
CA ASP A 370 -8.16 6.41 -53.45
C ASP A 370 -6.83 6.37 -54.18
N PHE A 371 -5.73 6.61 -53.46
CA PHE A 371 -4.38 6.47 -54.00
C PHE A 371 -4.15 5.05 -54.53
N LEU A 372 -4.47 4.02 -53.73
CA LEU A 372 -4.32 2.61 -54.11
C LEU A 372 -5.20 2.21 -55.30
N GLN A 373 -6.38 2.81 -55.46
CA GLN A 373 -7.24 2.56 -56.63
C GLN A 373 -6.64 3.09 -57.94
N ASN A 374 -5.82 4.14 -57.86
CA ASN A 374 -5.16 4.74 -59.01
C ASN A 374 -3.80 4.11 -59.33
N ILE A 375 -3.35 3.11 -58.56
CA ILE A 375 -2.14 2.36 -58.86
C ILE A 375 -2.46 1.34 -59.95
N ASP A 376 -1.75 1.44 -61.09
CA ASP A 376 -1.79 0.43 -62.13
C ASP A 376 -0.96 -0.80 -61.72
N ALA A 377 -1.65 -1.88 -61.34
CA ALA A 377 -1.03 -3.12 -60.89
C ALA A 377 -0.14 -3.79 -61.96
N SER A 378 -0.36 -3.50 -63.25
CA SER A 378 0.44 -4.07 -64.35
C SER A 378 1.89 -3.59 -64.34
N LEU A 379 2.16 -2.40 -63.81
CA LEU A 379 3.50 -1.83 -63.68
C LEU A 379 4.39 -2.60 -62.71
N TYR A 380 3.78 -3.40 -61.84
CA TYR A 380 4.46 -4.21 -60.83
C TYR A 380 4.37 -5.70 -61.17
N GLN A 381 4.19 -6.07 -62.44
CA GLN A 381 4.24 -7.46 -62.87
C GLN A 381 5.53 -7.72 -63.64
N SER A 382 6.32 -8.69 -63.16
CA SER A 382 7.50 -9.20 -63.86
C SER A 382 7.26 -10.67 -64.21
N GLN A 383 7.28 -10.99 -65.52
CA GLN A 383 7.06 -12.36 -66.01
C GLN A 383 5.73 -13.00 -65.55
N GLY A 384 4.67 -12.19 -65.39
CA GLY A 384 3.35 -12.65 -64.93
C GLY A 384 3.24 -12.85 -63.41
N VAL A 385 4.28 -12.49 -62.65
CA VAL A 385 4.32 -12.55 -61.19
C VAL A 385 4.32 -11.12 -60.64
N PHE A 386 3.49 -10.88 -59.61
CA PHE A 386 3.46 -9.58 -58.94
C PHE A 386 4.75 -9.35 -58.14
N ASP A 387 5.48 -8.27 -58.44
CA ASP A 387 6.73 -7.86 -57.81
C ASP A 387 6.46 -6.88 -56.65
N MET A 388 6.38 -7.46 -55.46
CA MET A 388 6.20 -6.71 -54.22
C MET A 388 7.33 -5.75 -53.90
N ASN A 389 8.58 -6.09 -54.25
CA ASN A 389 9.73 -5.28 -53.90
C ASN A 389 9.74 -4.00 -54.74
N LEU A 390 9.36 -4.12 -56.01
CA LEU A 390 9.19 -2.97 -56.90
C LEU A 390 8.09 -2.03 -56.41
N LEU A 391 6.95 -2.58 -55.98
CA LEU A 391 5.87 -1.77 -55.41
C LEU A 391 6.29 -1.06 -54.12
N LEU A 392 6.95 -1.77 -53.20
CA LEU A 392 7.43 -1.17 -51.97
C LEU A 392 8.41 -0.03 -52.29
N SER A 393 9.41 -0.27 -53.15
CA SER A 393 10.37 0.77 -53.54
C SER A 393 9.70 1.99 -54.17
N ASP A 394 8.68 1.82 -55.02
CA ASP A 394 7.93 2.95 -55.58
C ASP A 394 7.16 3.72 -54.49
N LEU A 395 6.47 3.03 -53.57
CA LEU A 395 5.79 3.68 -52.45
C LEU A 395 6.78 4.44 -51.55
N GLU A 396 7.97 3.90 -51.34
CA GLU A 396 9.05 4.55 -50.60
C GLU A 396 9.52 5.84 -51.28
N ASN A 397 9.69 5.82 -52.61
CA ASN A 397 10.16 6.96 -53.39
C ASN A 397 9.15 8.11 -53.45
N ARG A 398 7.85 7.80 -53.40
CA ARG A 398 6.78 8.82 -53.43
C ARG A 398 6.71 9.66 -52.15
N ASN A 399 7.19 9.12 -51.02
CA ASN A 399 7.36 9.81 -49.73
C ASN A 399 6.17 10.69 -49.26
N CYS A 400 4.95 10.31 -49.61
CA CYS A 400 3.72 10.96 -49.15
C CYS A 400 3.05 10.13 -48.05
N LYS A 401 2.22 10.77 -47.21
CA LYS A 401 1.58 10.11 -46.05
C LYS A 401 0.76 8.89 -46.45
N GLN A 402 0.08 8.93 -47.60
CA GLN A 402 -0.70 7.82 -48.14
C GLN A 402 0.19 6.65 -48.54
N ALA A 403 1.30 6.91 -49.25
CA ALA A 403 2.23 5.89 -49.66
C ALA A 403 2.96 5.24 -48.47
N ILE A 404 3.30 6.03 -47.45
CA ILE A 404 3.88 5.52 -46.18
C ILE A 404 2.88 4.61 -45.44
N LEU A 405 1.60 5.01 -45.37
CA LEU A 405 0.56 4.19 -44.76
C LEU A 405 0.41 2.86 -45.51
N LEU A 406 0.34 2.90 -46.85
CA LEU A 406 0.21 1.71 -47.70
C LEU A 406 1.44 0.80 -47.59
N HIS A 407 2.64 1.38 -47.60
CA HIS A 407 3.88 0.65 -47.39
C HIS A 407 3.82 -0.15 -46.08
N ASN A 408 3.45 0.50 -44.97
CA ASN A 408 3.36 -0.15 -43.67
C ASN A 408 2.28 -1.24 -43.63
N ILE A 409 1.10 -1.03 -44.25
CA ILE A 409 0.06 -2.07 -44.36
C ILE A 409 0.59 -3.29 -45.12
N ILE A 410 1.25 -3.07 -46.26
CA ILE A 410 1.79 -4.14 -47.10
C ILE A 410 2.88 -4.93 -46.38
N VAL A 411 3.83 -4.25 -45.72
CA VAL A 411 4.91 -4.89 -44.96
C VAL A 411 4.33 -5.74 -43.83
N ILE A 412 3.35 -5.23 -43.08
CA ILE A 412 2.72 -5.98 -41.99
C ILE A 412 1.95 -7.18 -42.55
N TYR A 413 1.10 -6.98 -43.56
CA TYR A 413 0.25 -8.05 -44.10
C TYR A 413 1.09 -9.17 -44.71
N SER A 414 2.15 -8.83 -45.46
CA SER A 414 3.05 -9.82 -46.06
C SER A 414 3.81 -10.66 -45.03
N ALA A 415 4.08 -10.11 -43.84
CA ALA A 415 4.67 -10.85 -42.73
C ALA A 415 3.67 -11.78 -42.02
N LEU A 416 2.37 -11.51 -42.13
CA LEU A 416 1.29 -12.28 -41.50
C LEU A 416 0.74 -13.37 -42.41
N SER A 417 0.71 -13.14 -43.71
CA SER A 417 0.17 -14.07 -44.70
C SER A 417 0.97 -14.02 -45.99
N THR A 418 1.51 -15.17 -46.38
CA THR A 418 2.15 -15.37 -47.68
C THR A 418 1.18 -15.69 -48.80
N LYS A 419 -0.10 -15.89 -48.47
CA LYS A 419 -1.15 -16.19 -49.43
C LYS A 419 -1.35 -15.01 -50.37
N ASP A 420 -1.34 -15.30 -51.66
CA ASP A 420 -1.65 -14.37 -52.74
C ASP A 420 -0.67 -13.19 -52.89
N ILE A 421 0.47 -13.15 -52.19
CA ILE A 421 1.50 -12.09 -52.31
C ILE A 421 1.99 -11.90 -53.76
N TYR A 422 1.95 -12.97 -54.55
CA TYR A 422 2.38 -12.99 -55.94
C TYR A 422 1.23 -12.78 -56.95
N SER A 423 0.01 -12.55 -56.47
CA SER A 423 -1.19 -12.27 -57.28
C SER A 423 -1.55 -10.79 -57.19
N ASP A 424 -2.04 -10.25 -58.30
CA ASP A 424 -2.74 -8.96 -58.38
C ASP A 424 -3.87 -8.79 -57.36
N LYS A 425 -4.55 -9.88 -56.98
CA LYS A 425 -5.58 -9.92 -55.92
C LYS A 425 -5.04 -9.52 -54.54
N PHE A 426 -3.72 -9.50 -54.35
CA PHE A 426 -3.09 -9.00 -53.14
C PHE A 426 -3.56 -7.60 -52.78
N LEU A 427 -3.59 -6.69 -53.76
CA LEU A 427 -3.99 -5.30 -53.55
C LEU A 427 -5.46 -5.18 -53.15
N ASP A 428 -6.31 -6.12 -53.57
CA ASP A 428 -7.72 -6.15 -53.14
C ASP A 428 -7.85 -6.45 -51.64
N TYR A 429 -6.99 -7.30 -51.08
CA TYR A 429 -6.96 -7.50 -49.62
C TYR A 429 -6.50 -6.25 -48.88
N ILE A 430 -5.50 -5.52 -49.40
CA ILE A 430 -5.05 -4.24 -48.84
C ILE A 430 -6.20 -3.22 -48.88
N LYS A 431 -6.93 -3.14 -50.01
CA LYS A 431 -8.13 -2.31 -50.15
C LYS A 431 -9.20 -2.70 -49.12
N GLN A 432 -9.43 -3.99 -48.89
CA GLN A 432 -10.40 -4.46 -47.90
C GLN A 432 -10.03 -4.05 -46.47
N ILE A 433 -8.76 -4.10 -46.09
CA ILE A 433 -8.30 -3.66 -44.75
C ILE A 433 -8.62 -2.19 -44.52
N ILE A 434 -8.35 -1.34 -45.51
CA ILE A 434 -8.60 0.11 -45.43
C ILE A 434 -10.10 0.41 -45.41
N LYS A 435 -10.86 -0.24 -46.30
CA LYS A 435 -12.31 -0.01 -46.47
C LYS A 435 -13.12 -0.52 -45.27
N HIS A 436 -12.80 -1.71 -44.78
CA HIS A 436 -13.55 -2.38 -43.70
C HIS A 436 -12.96 -2.12 -42.31
N ARG A 437 -12.08 -1.13 -42.16
CA ARG A 437 -11.42 -0.78 -40.88
C ARG A 437 -12.36 -0.65 -39.68
N SER A 438 -13.57 -0.11 -39.86
CA SER A 438 -14.55 0.01 -38.78
C SER A 438 -15.07 -1.35 -38.31
N SER A 439 -15.33 -2.28 -39.24
CA SER A 439 -15.73 -3.66 -38.92
C SER A 439 -14.56 -4.44 -38.30
N LEU A 440 -13.35 -4.27 -38.83
CA LEU A 440 -12.14 -4.88 -38.28
C LEU A 440 -11.84 -4.36 -36.86
N LYS A 441 -12.02 -3.05 -36.60
CA LYS A 441 -11.96 -2.48 -35.25
C LYS A 441 -12.91 -3.21 -34.31
N SER A 442 -14.17 -3.42 -34.70
CA SER A 442 -15.13 -4.16 -33.88
C SER A 442 -14.65 -5.60 -33.61
N TYR A 443 -14.13 -6.30 -34.62
CA TYR A 443 -13.58 -7.65 -34.43
C TYR A 443 -12.38 -7.70 -33.50
N ILE A 444 -11.47 -6.73 -33.60
CA ILE A 444 -10.30 -6.59 -32.74
C ILE A 444 -10.75 -6.32 -31.30
N ASN A 445 -11.64 -5.34 -31.12
CA ASN A 445 -12.12 -4.98 -29.79
C ASN A 445 -12.91 -6.12 -29.13
N SER A 446 -13.73 -6.86 -29.89
CA SER A 446 -14.41 -8.04 -29.38
C SER A 446 -13.44 -9.14 -28.93
N ALA A 447 -12.30 -9.34 -29.61
CA ALA A 447 -11.29 -10.29 -29.18
C ALA A 447 -10.64 -9.89 -27.85
N PHE A 448 -10.52 -8.58 -27.59
CA PHE A 448 -10.09 -8.08 -26.29
C PHE A 448 -11.21 -8.11 -25.25
N ASP A 449 -12.48 -7.88 -25.63
CA ASP A 449 -13.64 -7.99 -24.74
C ASP A 449 -13.81 -9.41 -24.20
N GLU A 450 -13.59 -10.43 -25.05
CA GLU A 450 -13.63 -11.86 -24.69
C GLU A 450 -12.59 -12.23 -23.61
N LEU A 451 -11.53 -11.44 -23.45
CA LEU A 451 -10.45 -11.63 -22.47
C LEU A 451 -10.48 -10.61 -21.32
N ASN A 452 -11.49 -9.73 -21.28
CA ASN A 452 -11.50 -8.54 -20.42
C ASN A 452 -12.12 -8.79 -19.03
N GLU A 453 -11.48 -9.62 -18.19
CA GLU A 453 -11.86 -9.70 -16.79
C GLU A 453 -11.49 -8.38 -16.07
N GLY A 454 -12.49 -7.59 -15.69
CA GLY A 454 -12.29 -6.38 -14.87
C GLY A 454 -11.75 -5.12 -15.59
N GLY A 455 -11.78 -5.03 -16.92
CA GLY A 455 -11.42 -3.80 -17.67
C GLY A 455 -9.94 -3.69 -18.07
N ILE A 456 -9.13 -4.71 -17.80
CA ILE A 456 -7.68 -4.73 -18.01
C ILE A 456 -7.28 -4.52 -19.49
N CYS A 457 -8.08 -5.01 -20.44
CA CYS A 457 -7.77 -4.98 -21.86
C CYS A 457 -8.15 -3.65 -22.56
N ASP A 458 -8.80 -2.71 -21.87
CA ASP A 458 -9.36 -1.51 -22.50
C ASP A 458 -8.30 -0.62 -23.16
N SER A 459 -7.10 -0.58 -22.60
CA SER A 459 -6.02 0.25 -23.17
C SER A 459 -5.40 -0.34 -24.45
N PHE A 460 -5.60 -1.63 -24.71
CA PHE A 460 -5.15 -2.32 -25.92
C PHE A 460 -6.20 -2.30 -27.03
N LYS A 461 -7.44 -1.88 -26.73
CA LYS A 461 -8.48 -1.72 -27.76
C LYS A 461 -8.15 -0.57 -28.69
N ILE A 462 -8.63 -0.68 -29.92
CA ILE A 462 -8.60 0.43 -30.86
C ILE A 462 -9.72 1.39 -30.45
N ASN A 463 -9.36 2.62 -30.16
CA ASN A 463 -10.30 3.71 -29.94
C ASN A 463 -10.49 4.50 -31.24
N TYR A 464 -11.67 5.09 -31.35
CA TYR A 464 -11.96 6.05 -32.41
C TYR A 464 -12.30 7.37 -31.75
N ASP A 465 -11.40 8.32 -31.88
CA ASP A 465 -11.60 9.69 -31.41
C ASP A 465 -12.52 10.41 -32.39
N SER A 466 -13.71 10.78 -31.93
CA SER A 466 -14.72 11.45 -32.76
C SER A 466 -14.38 12.91 -33.06
N GLU A 467 -13.63 13.57 -32.19
CA GLU A 467 -13.22 14.97 -32.33
C GLU A 467 -12.16 15.08 -33.42
N TYR A 468 -11.12 14.24 -33.35
CA TYR A 468 -10.02 14.24 -34.32
C TYR A 468 -10.25 13.29 -35.51
N LYS A 469 -11.32 12.47 -35.47
CA LYS A 469 -11.66 11.43 -36.45
C LYS A 469 -10.53 10.41 -36.65
N THR A 470 -9.87 10.03 -35.56
CA THR A 470 -8.61 9.29 -35.56
C THR A 470 -8.76 7.94 -34.87
N TYR A 471 -8.20 6.89 -35.48
CA TYR A 471 -8.07 5.58 -34.83
C TYR A 471 -6.76 5.52 -34.07
N ASN A 472 -6.78 5.22 -32.77
CA ASN A 472 -5.56 5.11 -31.97
C ASN A 472 -5.63 3.92 -31.01
N ILE A 473 -4.47 3.56 -30.47
CA ILE A 473 -4.34 2.60 -29.38
C ILE A 473 -3.64 3.32 -28.23
N ASN A 474 -4.21 3.19 -27.02
CA ASN A 474 -3.69 3.85 -25.82
C ASN A 474 -2.53 3.09 -25.15
N ALA A 475 -2.28 1.86 -25.57
CA ALA A 475 -1.15 1.05 -25.14
C ALA A 475 0.17 1.64 -25.66
N ASP A 476 1.19 1.65 -24.79
CA ASP A 476 2.54 2.04 -25.17
C ASP A 476 3.22 0.86 -25.88
N ILE A 477 4.03 1.16 -26.90
CA ILE A 477 4.70 0.13 -27.67
C ILE A 477 5.75 -0.65 -26.88
N SER A 478 6.30 -0.05 -25.82
CA SER A 478 7.22 -0.70 -24.89
C SER A 478 6.60 -1.90 -24.16
N LEU A 479 5.26 -2.01 -24.16
CA LEU A 479 4.53 -3.14 -23.58
C LEU A 479 4.55 -4.39 -24.48
N PHE A 480 5.06 -4.29 -25.70
CA PHE A 480 5.05 -5.39 -26.66
C PHE A 480 6.46 -5.96 -26.84
N LYS A 481 6.56 -7.29 -26.72
CA LYS A 481 7.76 -8.06 -27.07
C LYS A 481 7.42 -9.06 -28.16
N LYS A 482 8.39 -9.37 -29.01
CA LYS A 482 8.23 -10.33 -30.10
C LYS A 482 9.24 -11.45 -29.95
N TRP A 483 8.76 -12.68 -30.10
CA TRP A 483 9.61 -13.85 -30.24
C TRP A 483 10.21 -13.89 -31.65
N GLU A 484 11.53 -13.77 -31.74
CA GLU A 484 12.31 -13.98 -32.95
C GLU A 484 13.36 -15.04 -32.70
N LYS A 485 13.38 -16.08 -33.55
CA LYS A 485 14.25 -17.26 -33.39
C LYS A 485 14.09 -17.90 -32.00
N GLU A 486 15.06 -17.71 -31.11
CA GLU A 486 15.10 -18.27 -29.75
C GLU A 486 14.98 -17.22 -28.64
N SER A 487 14.86 -15.95 -29.00
CA SER A 487 14.82 -14.83 -28.04
C SER A 487 13.52 -14.02 -28.14
N CYS A 488 13.03 -13.55 -27.00
CA CYS A 488 11.93 -12.59 -26.92
C CYS A 488 12.53 -11.18 -26.75
N ILE A 489 12.39 -10.34 -27.76
CA ILE A 489 12.99 -8.99 -27.81
C ILE A 489 11.90 -7.91 -27.81
N PRO A 490 12.19 -6.66 -27.43
CA PRO A 490 11.25 -5.55 -27.58
C PRO A 490 10.72 -5.45 -29.02
N LEU A 491 9.43 -5.17 -29.20
CA LEU A 491 8.81 -5.11 -30.54
C LEU A 491 9.52 -4.10 -31.45
N ILE A 492 9.93 -2.96 -30.90
CA ILE A 492 10.67 -1.91 -31.61
C ILE A 492 12.00 -2.42 -32.21
N ASP A 493 12.59 -3.44 -31.61
CA ASP A 493 13.86 -4.03 -32.06
C ASP A 493 13.69 -5.17 -33.05
N SER A 494 12.45 -5.61 -33.28
CA SER A 494 12.15 -6.72 -34.21
C SER A 494 12.37 -6.36 -35.66
N ASP A 495 12.70 -7.37 -36.47
CA ASP A 495 12.93 -7.21 -37.92
C ASP A 495 11.67 -6.68 -38.61
N LEU A 496 10.48 -7.14 -38.16
CA LEU A 496 9.20 -6.63 -38.66
C LEU A 496 9.07 -5.12 -38.42
N TRP A 497 9.36 -4.67 -37.20
CA TRP A 497 9.10 -3.29 -36.81
C TRP A 497 10.11 -2.30 -37.41
N LYS A 498 11.36 -2.73 -37.56
CA LYS A 498 12.42 -1.98 -38.25
C LYS A 498 12.14 -1.75 -39.73
N ARG A 499 11.33 -2.61 -40.36
CA ARG A 499 10.89 -2.45 -41.76
C ARG A 499 9.71 -1.49 -41.92
N LEU A 500 9.08 -1.04 -40.83
CA LEU A 500 8.00 -0.06 -40.89
C LEU A 500 8.57 1.36 -40.92
N LYS A 501 8.04 2.19 -41.82
CA LYS A 501 8.39 3.60 -41.94
C LYS A 501 7.76 4.45 -40.85
#